data_AF-A0A183GQI4-F1
#
_entry.id   AF-A0A183GQI4-F1
#
_cell.length_a   1.000
_cell.length_b   1.000
_cell.length_c   1.000
_cell.angle_alpha   90.00
_cell.angle_beta   90.00
_cell.angle_gamma   90.00
#
_symmetry.space_group_name_H-M   'P 1'
#
loop_
_entity.id
_entity.type
_entity.pdbx_description
1 polymer ?
#
loop_
_entity_poly.entity_id
_entity_poly.type
_entity_poly.pdbx_seq_one_letter_code
_entity_poly.pdbx_strand_id
1 'polypeptide(L)'
;MKIFERIVDGRIRDIVQLSSNQCGFVAGCGTVDAIHATRLLIEKHREKQKAVHIAFLDLEKAFDRVPREVIWYALRHHGVPEELIEWV
;
A
#
# COMPACT_ATOMS: atom_id res chain seq x y z
N MET A 1 14.77 -17.01 -10.23
CA MET A 1 13.66 -16.05 -10.48
C MET A 1 13.58 -14.92 -9.46
N LYS A 2 13.69 -15.18 -8.14
CA LYS A 2 13.57 -14.15 -7.08
C LYS A 2 14.51 -12.94 -7.14
N ILE A 3 15.63 -13.03 -7.85
CA ILE A 3 16.61 -11.93 -7.98
C ILE A 3 16.10 -10.87 -8.96
N PHE A 4 15.54 -11.29 -10.10
CA PHE A 4 15.02 -10.38 -11.11
C PHE A 4 13.83 -9.59 -10.57
N GLU A 5 12.88 -10.28 -9.92
CA GLU A 5 11.73 -9.67 -9.24
C GLU A 5 12.16 -8.59 -8.25
N ARG A 6 13.21 -8.83 -7.45
CA ARG A 6 13.75 -7.83 -6.51
C ARG A 6 14.35 -6.61 -7.20
N ILE A 7 15.00 -6.81 -8.34
CA ILE A 7 15.57 -5.71 -9.12
C ILE A 7 14.44 -4.84 -9.71
N VAL A 8 13.40 -5.47 -10.24
CA VAL A 8 12.22 -4.78 -10.78
C VAL A 8 11.48 -4.03 -9.67
N ASP A 9 11.17 -4.68 -8.54
CA ASP A 9 10.52 -4.05 -7.37
C ASP A 9 11.33 -2.85 -6.86
N GLY A 10 12.65 -2.97 -6.74
CA GLY A 10 13.51 -1.86 -6.34
C GLY A 10 13.39 -0.65 -7.28
N ARG A 11 13.47 -0.87 -8.59
CA ARG A 11 13.34 0.20 -9.58
C ARG A 11 11.95 0.86 -9.57
N ILE A 12 10.90 0.07 -9.36
CA ILE A 12 9.53 0.62 -9.26
C ILE A 12 9.39 1.47 -8.00
N ARG A 13 9.96 1.04 -6.87
CA ARG A 13 9.92 1.80 -5.61
C ARG A 13 10.66 3.14 -5.68
N ASP A 14 11.69 3.25 -6.51
CA ASP A 14 12.39 4.52 -6.74
C ASP A 14 11.52 5.55 -7.48
N ILE A 15 10.47 5.09 -8.19
CA ILE A 15 9.57 5.93 -8.99
C ILE A 15 8.27 6.21 -8.22
N VAL A 16 7.68 5.18 -7.62
CA VAL A 16 6.35 5.24 -7.01
C VAL A 16 6.41 5.75 -5.57
N GLN A 17 5.74 6.87 -5.32
CA GLN A 17 5.52 7.38 -3.96
C GLN A 17 4.23 6.78 -3.38
N LEU A 18 4.35 6.07 -2.26
CA LEU A 18 3.22 5.51 -1.53
C LEU A 18 2.66 6.52 -0.52
N SER A 19 1.38 6.39 -0.19
CA SER A 19 0.76 7.19 0.87
C SER A 19 1.43 6.93 2.22
N SER A 20 1.59 7.97 3.04
CA SER A 20 2.09 7.85 4.42
C SER A 20 1.23 6.97 5.32
N ASN A 21 -0.02 6.70 4.92
CA ASN A 21 -0.94 5.84 5.66
C ASN A 21 -0.75 4.35 5.32
N GLN A 22 0.03 4.02 4.27
CA GLN A 22 0.28 2.65 3.87
C GLN A 22 1.33 2.01 4.79
N CYS A 23 0.91 1.03 5.57
CA CYS A 23 1.81 0.30 6.48
C CYS A 23 2.21 -1.08 5.93
N GLY A 24 1.41 -1.65 5.01
CA GLY A 24 1.68 -2.96 4.42
C GLY A 24 2.68 -2.89 3.27
N PHE A 25 3.65 -3.81 3.22
CA PHE A 25 4.69 -3.90 2.18
C PHE A 25 5.58 -2.66 2.04
N VAL A 26 5.68 -1.86 3.10
CA VAL A 26 6.56 -0.68 3.20
C VAL A 26 7.70 -1.00 4.16
N ALA A 27 8.92 -0.71 3.76
CA ALA A 27 10.08 -0.93 4.63
C ALA A 27 10.03 0.03 5.84
N GLY A 28 10.27 -0.50 7.04
CA GLY A 28 10.28 0.29 8.27
C GLY A 28 8.91 0.66 8.82
N CYS A 29 7.82 0.15 8.24
CA CYS A 29 6.47 0.29 8.78
C CYS A 29 5.79 -1.08 8.84
N GLY A 30 5.12 -1.39 9.94
CA GLY A 30 4.49 -2.69 10.17
C GLY A 30 3.13 -2.61 10.84
N THR A 31 2.58 -3.79 11.12
CA THR A 31 1.24 -3.91 11.74
C THR A 31 1.17 -3.25 13.12
N VAL A 32 2.28 -3.23 13.86
CA VAL A 32 2.35 -2.54 15.17
C VAL A 32 2.12 -1.05 15.01
N ASP A 33 2.72 -0.42 14.00
CA ASP A 33 2.58 1.01 13.74
C ASP A 33 1.14 1.36 13.33
N ALA A 34 0.53 0.55 12.46
CA ALA A 34 -0.86 0.72 12.03
C ALA A 34 -1.85 0.61 13.21
N ILE A 35 -1.65 -0.39 14.09
CA ILE A 35 -2.47 -0.57 15.30
C ILE A 35 -2.26 0.62 16.25
N HIS A 36 -1.02 1.07 16.43
CA HIS A 36 -0.70 2.20 17.29
C HIS A 36 -1.36 3.49 16.80
N ALA A 37 -1.27 3.79 15.49
CA ALA A 37 -1.93 4.94 14.88
C ALA A 37 -3.46 4.90 15.07
N THR A 38 -4.07 3.72 14.90
CA THR A 38 -5.51 3.53 15.11
C THR A 38 -5.90 3.77 16.58
N ARG A 39 -5.10 3.28 17.54
CA ARG A 39 -5.32 3.51 18.98
C ARG A 39 -5.24 4.99 19.33
N LEU A 40 -4.20 5.67 18.87
CA LEU A 40 -4.03 7.12 19.07
C LEU A 40 -5.22 7.91 18.52
N LEU A 41 -5.75 7.53 17.35
CA LEU A 41 -6.93 8.17 16.77
C LEU A 41 -8.15 8.02 17.69
N ILE A 42 -8.41 6.82 18.20
CA ILE A 42 -9.54 6.55 19.11
C ILE A 42 -9.39 7.34 20.41
N GLU A 43 -8.20 7.29 21.03
CA GLU A 43 -7.91 7.96 22.30
C GLU A 43 -8.12 9.48 22.20
N LYS A 44 -7.56 10.10 21.16
CA LYS A 44 -7.65 11.56 20.93
C LYS A 44 -9.08 12.06 20.73
N HIS A 45 -9.97 11.23 20.17
CA HIS A 45 -11.39 11.59 20.04
C HIS A 45 -12.15 11.37 21.34
N ARG A 46 -11.83 10.31 22.09
CA ARG A 46 -12.39 10.04 23.41
C ARG A 46 -12.09 11.18 24.39
N GLU A 47 -10.85 11.70 24.39
CA GLU A 47 -10.46 12.87 25.17
C GLU A 47 -11.33 14.10 24.86
N LYS A 48 -11.72 14.27 23.60
CA LYS A 48 -12.57 15.38 23.14
C LYS A 48 -14.06 15.10 23.24
N GLN A 49 -14.46 13.97 23.84
CA GLN A 49 -15.85 13.51 23.92
C GLN A 49 -16.53 13.47 22.54
N LYS A 50 -15.77 13.14 21.49
CA LYS A 50 -16.28 12.97 20.13
C LYS A 50 -16.44 11.49 19.81
N ALA A 51 -17.54 11.15 19.14
CA ALA A 51 -17.73 9.82 18.59
C ALA A 51 -16.71 9.51 17.49
N VAL A 52 -16.27 8.26 17.41
CA VAL A 52 -15.47 7.71 16.30
C VAL A 52 -16.17 6.46 15.80
N HIS A 53 -16.32 6.36 14.48
CA HIS A 53 -16.79 5.17 13.81
C HIS A 53 -15.66 4.64 12.93
N ILE A 54 -15.36 3.35 13.05
CA ILE A 54 -14.30 2.69 12.29
C ILE A 54 -14.95 1.58 11.47
N ALA A 55 -14.64 1.56 10.17
CA ALA A 55 -15.01 0.47 9.27
C ALA A 55 -13.75 -0.34 8.96
N PHE A 56 -13.85 -1.65 9.11
CA PHE A 56 -12.83 -2.58 8.64
C PHE A 56 -13.23 -3.08 7.26
N LEU A 57 -12.36 -2.87 6.29
CA LEU A 57 -12.54 -3.29 4.91
C LEU A 57 -11.46 -4.33 4.59
N ASP A 58 -11.88 -5.48 4.08
CA ASP A 58 -10.99 -6.53 3.63
C ASP A 58 -11.41 -6.98 2.22
N LEU A 59 -10.41 -7.32 1.40
CA LEU A 59 -10.63 -7.76 0.02
C LEU A 59 -10.39 -9.27 -0.06
N GLU A 60 -11.46 -10.01 -0.37
CA GLU A 60 -11.35 -11.45 -0.57
C GLU A 60 -10.44 -11.75 -1.79
N LYS A 61 -9.36 -12.50 -1.56
CA LYS A 61 -8.41 -12.94 -2.61
C LYS A 61 -7.85 -11.78 -3.44
N ALA A 62 -7.37 -10.74 -2.77
CA ALA A 62 -6.88 -9.51 -3.39
C ALA A 62 -5.84 -9.72 -4.52
N PHE A 63 -4.95 -10.71 -4.40
CA PHE A 63 -3.96 -10.99 -5.44
C PHE A 63 -4.51 -11.81 -6.62
N ASP A 64 -5.56 -12.61 -6.41
CA ASP A 64 -6.13 -13.48 -7.45
C ASP A 64 -7.19 -12.75 -8.29
N ARG A 65 -7.87 -11.77 -7.70
CA ARG A 65 -9.03 -11.10 -8.31
C ARG A 65 -8.72 -9.80 -9.04
N VAL A 66 -7.52 -9.24 -8.85
CA VAL A 66 -7.13 -7.99 -9.52
C VAL A 66 -6.80 -8.27 -10.99
N PRO A 67 -7.51 -7.65 -11.95
CA PRO A 67 -7.18 -7.81 -13.37
C PRO A 67 -5.82 -7.20 -13.71
N ARG A 68 -5.05 -7.86 -14.58
CA ARG A 68 -3.67 -7.46 -14.91
C ARG A 68 -3.61 -6.09 -15.58
N GLU A 69 -4.60 -5.78 -16.42
CA GLU A 69 -4.72 -4.50 -17.10
C GLU A 69 -4.84 -3.32 -16.13
N VAL A 70 -5.44 -3.53 -14.94
CA VAL A 70 -5.55 -2.52 -13.90
C VAL A 70 -4.20 -2.26 -13.24
N ILE A 71 -3.37 -3.30 -13.09
CA ILE A 71 -2.01 -3.18 -12.56
C ILE A 71 -1.16 -2.32 -13.51
N TRP A 72 -1.16 -2.62 -14.81
CA TRP A 72 -0.41 -1.83 -15.79
C TRP A 72 -0.94 -0.39 -15.88
N TYR A 73 -2.25 -0.21 -15.84
CA TYR A 73 -2.85 1.13 -15.78
C TYR A 73 -2.35 1.92 -14.55
N ALA A 74 -2.31 1.30 -13.37
CA ALA A 74 -1.81 1.92 -12.16
C ALA A 74 -0.32 2.28 -12.26
N LEU A 75 0.52 1.39 -12.80
CA LEU A 75 1.95 1.66 -13.01
C LEU A 75 2.17 2.86 -13.93
N ARG A 76 1.45 2.93 -15.05
CA ARG A 76 1.48 4.10 -15.96
C ARG A 76 1.04 5.38 -15.26
N HIS A 77 -0.03 5.31 -14.48
CA HIS A 77 -0.55 6.46 -13.74
C HIS A 77 0.48 7.00 -12.74
N HIS A 78 1.29 6.13 -12.15
CA HIS A 78 2.39 6.52 -11.26
C HIS A 78 3.69 6.88 -11.99
N GLY A 79 3.69 6.95 -13.33
CA GLY A 79 4.83 7.39 -14.12
C GLY A 79 5.92 6.34 -14.32
N VAL A 80 5.60 5.05 -14.15
CA VAL A 80 6.55 3.97 -14.42
C VAL A 80 6.77 3.85 -15.94
N PRO A 81 8.02 3.81 -16.44
CA PRO A 81 8.32 3.66 -17.87
C PRO A 81 7.78 2.34 -18.46
N GLU A 82 7.33 2.35 -19.71
CA GLU A 82 6.75 1.15 -20.36
C GLU A 82 7.73 -0.02 -20.40
N GLU A 83 9.03 0.22 -20.56
CA GLU A 83 10.03 -0.86 -20.60
C GLU A 83 10.09 -1.63 -19.27
N LEU A 84 9.80 -0.96 -18.15
CA LEU A 84 9.72 -1.59 -16.84
C LEU A 84 8.37 -2.28 -16.62
N ILE A 85 7.29 -1.76 -17.21
CA ILE A 85 5.95 -2.37 -17.18
C ILE A 85 5.93 -3.68 -17.97
N GLU A 86 6.64 -3.78 -19.10
CA GLU A 86 6.78 -5.01 -19.88
C GLU A 86 7.43 -6.16 -19.09
N TRP A 87 8.16 -5.84 -18.02
CA TRP A 87 8.80 -6.82 -17.14
C TRP A 87 7.92 -7.24 -15.95
N VAL A 88 6.73 -6.66 -15.79
CA VAL A 88 5.74 -6.93 -14.73
C VAL A 88 4.57 -7.77 -15.24
#